data_AF-A0A350YNZ7-F1
#
_entry.id   AF-A0A350YNZ7-F1
#
_cell.length_a   1.000
_cell.length_b   1.000
_cell.length_c   1.000
_cell.angle_alpha   90.00
_cell.angle_beta   90.00
_cell.angle_gamma   90.00
#
_symmetry.space_group_name_H-M   'P 1'
#
loop_
_entity.id
_entity.type
_entity.pdbx_description
1 polymer ?
#
loop_
_entity_poly.entity_id
_entity_poly.type
_entity_poly.pdbx_seq_one_letter_code
_entity_poly.pdbx_strand_id
1 'polypeptide(L)' 'MGVIIGNDLRYDPLADSLTGDISASKDPMLKRDVQTFDMHVKNIYRTLLNRGMKGCFFYFTDKGTEDFFRNRMES' A
#
# COMPACT_ATOMS: atom_id res chain seq x y z
N MET A 1 9.01 -11.36 -9.35
CA MET A 1 8.73 -10.88 -7.98
C MET A 1 7.32 -10.34 -7.97
N GLY A 2 6.53 -10.63 -6.95
CA GLY A 2 5.16 -10.16 -6.82
C GLY A 2 4.98 -9.45 -5.49
N VAL A 3 4.38 -8.27 -5.49
CA VAL A 3 4.04 -7.53 -4.26
C VAL A 3 2.53 -7.53 -4.13
N ILE A 4 2.06 -8.04 -2.99
CA ILE A 4 0.63 -8.00 -2.64
C ILE A 4 0.42 -6.80 -1.73
N ILE A 5 -0.46 -5.91 -2.16
CA ILE A 5 -0.92 -4.74 -1.43
C ILE A 5 -2.25 -5.12 -0.81
N GLY A 6 -2.20 -5.29 0.52
CA GLY A 6 -3.34 -5.71 1.32
C GLY A 6 -4.28 -4.56 1.66
N ASN A 7 -5.34 -4.89 2.39
CA ASN A 7 -6.31 -3.91 2.90
C ASN A 7 -5.72 -3.00 3.99
N ASP A 8 -4.47 -3.21 4.37
CA ASP A 8 -3.72 -2.38 5.30
C ASP A 8 -3.21 -1.08 4.66
N LEU A 9 -3.22 -0.98 3.33
CA LEU A 9 -3.00 0.25 2.58
C LEU A 9 -4.15 0.47 1.60
N ARG A 10 -4.88 1.57 1.75
CA ARG A 10 -6.01 1.93 0.90
C ARG A 10 -5.86 3.32 0.31
N TYR A 11 -6.42 3.53 -0.86
CA TYR A 11 -6.58 4.86 -1.42
C TYR A 11 -7.85 5.53 -0.87
N ASP A 12 -7.69 6.74 -0.34
CA ASP A 12 -8.78 7.62 0.06
C ASP A 12 -9.04 8.66 -1.05
N PRO A 13 -10.15 8.54 -1.80
CA PRO A 13 -10.48 9.47 -2.88
C PRO A 13 -10.88 10.87 -2.38
N LEU A 14 -11.27 11.03 -1.10
CA LEU A 14 -11.64 12.32 -0.54
C LEU A 14 -10.39 13.14 -0.19
N ALA A 15 -9.37 12.47 0.35
CA ALA A 15 -8.10 13.08 0.74
C ALA A 15 -7.04 13.06 -0.39
N ASP A 16 -7.35 12.42 -1.53
CA ASP A 16 -6.41 12.10 -2.62
C ASP A 16 -5.08 11.53 -2.10
N SER A 17 -5.17 10.59 -1.16
CA SER A 17 -4.02 10.11 -0.40
C SER A 17 -4.14 8.63 -0.10
N LEU A 18 -3.01 7.95 -0.01
CA LEU A 18 -2.95 6.59 0.53
C LEU A 18 -3.04 6.67 2.05
N THR A 19 -3.85 5.82 2.67
CA THR A 19 -4.03 5.73 4.12
C THR A 19 -3.81 4.31 4.59
N GLY A 20 -3.14 4.19 5.72
CA GLY A 20 -2.94 2.91 6.40
C GLY A 20 -4.15 2.52 7.26
N ASP A 21 -4.63 1.28 7.11
CA ASP A 21 -5.63 0.67 8.00
C ASP A 21 -4.97 -0.35 8.94
N ILE A 22 -4.75 0.07 10.19
CA ILE A 22 -4.14 -0.77 11.23
C ILE A 22 -5.01 -1.98 11.62
N SER A 23 -6.33 -1.87 11.46
CA SER A 23 -7.27 -2.96 11.78
C SER A 23 -7.13 -4.12 10.80
N ALA A 24 -6.88 -3.77 9.52
CA ALA A 24 -6.68 -4.71 8.44
C ALA A 24 -5.26 -5.30 8.39
N SER A 25 -4.29 -4.65 9.04
CA SER A 25 -2.94 -5.21 9.18
C SER A 25 -2.97 -6.54 9.93
N LYS A 26 -2.17 -7.52 9.48
CA LYS A 26 -1.99 -8.80 10.19
C LYS A 26 -0.68 -8.88 10.96
N ASP A 27 0.15 -7.85 10.85
CA ASP A 27 1.45 -7.81 11.50
C ASP A 27 1.34 -7.19 12.91
N PRO A 28 1.59 -7.97 13.99
CA PRO A 28 1.50 -7.47 15.34
C PRO A 28 2.59 -6.44 15.69
N MET A 29 3.71 -6.38 14.96
CA MET A 29 4.72 -5.32 15.16
C MET A 29 4.21 -3.98 14.66
N LEU A 30 3.57 -3.95 13.48
CA LEU A 30 2.99 -2.74 12.93
C LEU A 30 1.83 -2.22 13.80
N LYS A 31 1.09 -3.10 14.48
CA LYS A 31 -0.01 -2.71 15.38
C LYS A 31 0.40 -2.05 16.70
N ARG A 32 1.68 -2.08 17.07
CA ARG A 32 2.14 -1.56 18.37
C ARG A 32 2.10 -0.05 18.46
N ASP A 33 2.26 0.64 17.33
CA ASP A 33 2.29 2.09 17.28
C ASP A 33 1.37 2.61 16.18
N VAL A 34 0.19 3.04 16.59
CA VAL A 34 -0.85 3.59 15.70
C VAL A 34 -0.39 4.90 15.08
N GLN A 35 0.44 5.70 15.78
CA GLN A 35 0.84 7.01 15.29
C GLN A 35 1.85 6.91 14.14
N THR A 36 2.74 5.91 14.19
CA THR A 36 3.74 5.69 13.14
C THR A 36 3.32 4.66 12.11
N PHE A 37 2.20 3.95 12.31
CA PHE A 37 1.69 2.92 11.41
C PHE A 37 1.60 3.37 9.95
N ASP A 38 0.94 4.51 9.71
CA ASP A 38 0.73 5.04 8.36
C ASP A 38 2.06 5.33 7.63
N MET A 39 3.03 5.90 8.33
CA MET A 39 4.37 6.12 7.81
C MET A 39 5.10 4.81 7.52
N HIS A 40 5.02 3.83 8.42
CA HIS A 40 5.69 2.55 8.26
C HIS A 40 5.11 1.75 7.09
N VAL A 41 3.79 1.62 6.98
CA VAL A 41 3.14 0.87 5.90
C VAL A 41 3.47 1.49 4.54
N LYS A 42 3.42 2.82 4.42
CA LYS A 42 3.83 3.54 3.21
C LYS A 42 5.29 3.29 2.86
N ASN A 43 6.19 3.32 3.83
CA ASN A 43 7.62 3.09 3.61
C ASN A 43 7.94 1.64 3.20
N ILE A 44 7.22 0.65 3.75
CA ILE A 44 7.34 -0.75 3.36
C ILE A 44 6.95 -0.90 1.89
N TYR A 45 5.75 -0.47 1.52
CA TYR A 45 5.28 -0.56 0.14
C TYR A 45 6.17 0.25 -0.81
N ARG A 46 6.58 1.47 -0.46
CA ARG A 46 7.55 2.26 -1.26
C ARG A 46 8.86 1.49 -1.49
N THR A 47 9.38 0.83 -0.47
CA THR A 47 10.61 0.03 -0.58
C THR A 47 10.42 -1.18 -1.50
N LEU A 48 9.29 -1.88 -1.37
CA LEU A 48 8.94 -3.02 -2.22
C LEU A 48 8.76 -2.61 -3.68
N LEU A 49 8.05 -1.51 -3.93
CA LEU A 49 7.85 -0.93 -5.27
C LEU A 49 9.18 -0.51 -5.91
N ASN A 50 10.06 0.18 -5.16
CA ASN A 50 11.37 0.61 -5.66
C ASN A 50 12.33 -0.54 -5.96
N ARG A 51 12.27 -1.65 -5.20
CA ARG A 51 13.12 -2.83 -5.42
C ARG A 51 12.61 -3.75 -6.53
N GLY A 52 11.35 -3.60 -6.95
CA GLY A 52 10.72 -4.36 -8.03
C GLY A 52 11.08 -3.87 -9.44
N MET A 53 12.35 -3.56 -9.72
CA MET A 53 12.75 -3.04 -11.03
C MET A 53 12.64 -4.11 -12.14
N LYS A 54 11.82 -3.81 -13.15
CA LYS A 54 11.55 -4.59 -14.39
C LYS A 54 10.95 -5.99 -14.17
N GLY A 55 9.61 -6.08 -14.24
CA GLY A 55 8.87 -7.35 -14.22
C GLY A 55 8.28 -7.72 -12.85
N CYS A 56 8.01 -6.74 -11.99
CA CYS A 56 7.30 -6.97 -10.73
C CYS A 56 5.78 -6.87 -10.95
N PHE A 57 5.04 -7.87 -10.47
CA PHE A 57 3.57 -7.88 -10.53
C PHE A 57 3.00 -7.33 -9.21
N PHE A 58 2.08 -6.39 -9.31
CA PHE A 58 1.39 -5.83 -8.16
C PHE A 58 -0.01 -6.41 -8.10
N TYR A 59 -0.38 -7.01 -6.98
CA TYR A 59 -1.73 -7.47 -6.73
C TYR A 59 -2.33 -6.61 -5.63
N PHE A 60 -3.47 -5.99 -5.90
CA PHE A 60 -4.20 -5.16 -4.97
C PHE A 60 -5.43 -5.93 -4.49
N THR A 61 -5.63 -6.03 -3.17
CA THR A 61 -6.86 -6.61 -2.63
C THR A 61 -8.05 -5.66 -2.76
N ASP A 62 -7.78 -4.35 -2.80
CA ASP A 62 -8.76 -3.29 -2.93
C ASP A 62 -8.75 -2.70 -4.34
N LYS A 63 -9.91 -2.71 -5.01
CA LYS A 63 -10.05 -2.26 -6.41
C LYS A 63 -9.89 -0.75 -6.57
N GLY A 64 -10.37 0.05 -5.63
CA GLY A 64 -10.21 1.51 -5.70
C GLY A 64 -8.75 1.92 -5.60
N THR A 65 -7.99 1.19 -4.79
CA THR A 65 -6.54 1.35 -4.70
C THR A 65 -5.85 0.89 -5.98
N GLU A 66 -6.25 -0.24 -6.57
CA GLU A 66 -5.73 -0.71 -7.86
C GLU A 66 -5.89 0.35 -8.96
N ASP A 67 -7.08 0.92 -9.11
CA ASP A 67 -7.39 1.91 -10.14
C ASP A 67 -6.55 3.19 -9.98
N PHE A 68 -6.35 3.65 -8.75
CA PHE A 68 -5.47 4.79 -8.46
C PHE A 68 -4.04 4.55 -8.95
N PHE A 69 -3.46 3.39 -8.64
CA PHE A 69 -2.10 3.06 -9.07
C PHE A 69 -2.01 2.82 -10.57
N ARG A 70 -3.02 2.16 -11.18
CA ARG A 70 -3.08 1.90 -12.62
C ARG A 70 -3.09 3.21 -13.41
N ASN A 71 -3.99 4.14 -13.05
CA ASN A 71 -4.09 5.46 -13.69
C ASN A 71 -2.76 6.23 -13.63
N ARG A 72 -1.98 6.05 -12.57
CA ARG A 72 -0.72 6.75 -12.37
C ARG A 72 0.50 6.08 -13.01
N MET A 73 0.42 4.79 -13.33
CA MET A 73 1.47 4.05 -14.06
C MET A 73 1.35 4.17 -15.57
N GLU A 74 0.15 4.47 -16.09
CA GLU A 74 -0.10 4.65 -17.53
C GLU A 74 0.09 6.11 -18.03
N SER A 75 0.48 7.05 -17.15
CA SER A 75 0.78 8.45 -17.50
C SER A 75 2.26 8.73 -17.76
#